data_AF-A0A5K0VUX6-F1
#
_entry.id   AF-A0A5K0VUX6-F1
#
_cell.length_a   1.000
_cell.length_b   1.000
_cell.length_c   1.000
_cell.angle_alpha   90.00
_cell.angle_beta   90.00
_cell.angle_gamma   90.00
#
_symmetry.space_group_name_H-M   'P 1'
#
loop_
_entity.id
_entity.type
_entity.pdbx_description
1 polymer ?
#
loop_
_entity_poly.entity_id
_entity_poly.type
_entity_poly.pdbx_seq_one_letter_code
_entity_poly.pdbx_strand_id
1 'polypeptide(L)' 'EEVIPFNQQIRNFEARTLPELRSLLGKDLSSYLSRSIFAINTGGNDYVWGCFFRAACYLPEFTEELLGRFTQQLK' A
#
# COMPACT_ATOMS: atom_id res chain seq x y z
N GLU A 1 -3.82 12.36 -13.56
CA GLU A 1 -4.41 11.55 -12.48
C GLU A 1 -3.97 12.12 -11.14
N GLU A 2 -4.83 12.06 -10.14
CA GLU A 2 -4.51 12.50 -8.78
C GLU A 2 -3.75 11.40 -8.04
N VAL A 3 -2.58 11.71 -7.47
CA VAL A 3 -1.76 10.76 -6.72
C VAL A 3 -2.35 10.59 -5.33
N ILE A 4 -2.78 9.36 -4.98
CA ILE A 4 -3.29 9.05 -3.65
C ILE A 4 -2.09 8.76 -2.71
N PRO A 5 -1.86 9.56 -1.66
CA PRO A 5 -0.75 9.33 -0.75
C PRO A 5 -0.93 8.03 0.03
N PHE A 6 0.17 7.43 0.46
CA PHE A 6 0.19 6.10 1.09
C PHE A 6 -0.67 6.05 2.36
N ASN A 7 -0.64 7.09 3.20
CA ASN A 7 -1.50 7.17 4.37
C ASN A 7 -3.01 7.18 4.02
N GLN A 8 -3.37 7.81 2.90
CA GLN A 8 -4.75 7.79 2.42
C GLN A 8 -5.11 6.41 1.86
N GLN A 9 -4.18 5.70 1.22
CA GLN A 9 -4.40 4.31 0.81
C GLN A 9 -4.65 3.39 2.01
N ILE A 10 -3.91 3.56 3.11
CA ILE A 10 -4.15 2.85 4.38
C ILE A 10 -5.56 3.14 4.91
N ARG A 11 -5.93 4.43 5.00
CA ARG A 11 -7.29 4.82 5.44
C ARG A 11 -8.37 4.25 4.53
N ASN A 12 -8.15 4.21 3.22
CA ASN A 12 -9.09 3.62 2.27
C ASN A 12 -9.25 2.10 2.52
N PHE A 13 -8.14 1.40 2.77
CA PHE A 13 -8.18 -0.02 3.13
C PHE A 13 -8.98 -0.26 4.41
N GLU A 14 -8.75 0.54 5.46
CA GLU A 14 -9.47 0.44 6.73
C GLU A 14 -10.95 0.77 6.59
N ALA A 15 -11.29 1.80 5.83
CA ALA A 15 -12.66 2.31 5.70
C ALA A 15 -13.51 1.53 4.69
N ARG A 16 -12.89 0.81 3.74
CA ARG A 16 -13.60 0.10 2.67
C ARG A 16 -13.32 -1.39 2.67
N THR A 17 -12.07 -1.77 2.46
CA THR A 17 -11.69 -3.18 2.28
C THR A 17 -11.94 -4.02 3.53
N LEU A 18 -11.59 -3.53 4.73
CA LEU A 18 -11.82 -4.28 5.97
C LEU A 18 -13.32 -4.51 6.26
N PRO A 19 -14.21 -3.51 6.15
CA PRO A 19 -15.65 -3.73 6.26
C PRO A 19 -16.22 -4.71 5.24
N GLU A 20 -15.80 -4.63 3.99
CA GLU A 20 -16.22 -5.57 2.94
C GLU A 20 -15.74 -6.99 3.24
N LEU A 21 -14.48 -7.14 3.67
CA LEU A 21 -13.96 -8.44 4.07
C LEU A 21 -14.73 -9.01 5.29
N ARG A 22 -15.16 -8.14 6.21
CA ARG A 22 -16.01 -8.52 7.35
C ARG A 22 -17.41 -8.93 6.91
N SER A 23 -17.99 -8.31 5.89
CA SER A 23 -19.32 -8.70 5.41
C SER A 23 -19.29 -10.09 4.75
N LEU A 24 -18.17 -10.44 4.09
CA LEU A 24 -17.97 -11.75 3.47
C LEU A 24 -17.68 -12.87 4.50
N LEU A 25 -16.88 -12.59 5.52
CA LEU A 25 -16.41 -13.61 6.49
C LEU A 25 -17.17 -13.59 7.83
N GLY A 26 -18.04 -12.61 8.06
CA GLY A 26 -18.87 -12.49 9.25
C GLY A 26 -18.08 -12.31 10.55
N LYS A 27 -18.61 -12.85 11.65
CA LYS A 27 -18.01 -12.75 13.00
C LYS A 27 -16.65 -13.44 13.11
N ASP A 28 -16.35 -14.34 12.18
CA ASP A 28 -15.12 -15.14 12.19
C ASP A 28 -13.92 -14.45 11.53
N LEU A 29 -14.07 -13.22 11.03
CA LEU A 29 -13.00 -12.49 10.36
C LEU A 29 -11.67 -12.56 11.13
N SER A 30 -11.66 -12.24 12.41
CA SER A 30 -10.43 -12.26 13.22
C SER A 30 -9.79 -13.66 13.31
N SER A 31 -10.61 -14.72 13.34
CA SER A 31 -10.18 -16.12 13.38
C SER A 31 -9.65 -16.61 12.02
N TYR A 32 -10.20 -16.10 10.92
CA TYR A 32 -9.64 -16.33 9.59
C TYR A 32 -8.31 -15.58 9.42
N LEU A 33 -8.27 -14.30 9.77
CA LEU A 33 -7.07 -13.48 9.63
C LEU A 33 -5.90 -14.02 10.45
N SER A 34 -6.13 -14.55 11.65
CA SER A 34 -5.07 -15.12 12.50
C SER A 34 -4.40 -16.37 11.92
N ARG A 35 -5.02 -17.01 10.93
CA ARG A 35 -4.49 -18.21 10.24
C ARG A 35 -4.06 -17.93 8.80
N SER A 36 -4.06 -16.66 8.40
CA SER A 36 -3.72 -16.21 7.05
C SER A 36 -2.31 -15.65 7.00
N ILE A 37 -1.67 -15.77 5.83
CA ILE A 37 -0.46 -15.05 5.49
C ILE A 37 -0.87 -13.81 4.70
N PHE A 38 -0.39 -12.65 5.12
CA PHE A 38 -0.64 -11.38 4.43
C PHE A 38 0.60 -10.95 3.66
N ALA A 39 0.40 -10.59 2.39
CA ALA A 39 1.39 -9.91 1.59
C ALA A 39 0.80 -8.56 1.16
N ILE A 40 1.50 -7.48 1.52
CA ILE A 40 1.14 -6.12 1.11
C ILE A 40 2.23 -5.67 0.15
N ASN A 41 1.83 -5.44 -1.11
CA ASN A 41 2.71 -4.89 -2.14
C ASN A 41 2.31 -3.43 -2.38
N THR A 42 3.29 -2.52 -2.36
CA THR A 42 3.09 -1.08 -2.58
C THR A 42 4.22 -0.52 -3.44
N GLY A 43 4.05 0.67 -4.00
CA GLY A 43 5.10 1.38 -4.74
C GLY A 43 5.15 1.07 -6.24
N GLY A 44 4.40 0.09 -6.75
CA GLY A 44 4.50 -0.34 -8.16
C GLY A 44 4.27 0.80 -9.16
N ASN A 45 3.21 1.57 -8.98
CA ASN A 45 2.93 2.73 -9.83
C ASN A 45 3.97 3.84 -9.64
N ASP A 46 4.52 4.00 -8.43
CA ASP A 46 5.57 4.95 -8.13
C ASP A 46 6.85 4.63 -8.93
N TYR A 47 7.24 3.36 -9.04
CA TYR A 47 8.35 2.94 -9.90
C TYR A 47 8.06 3.19 -11.39
N VAL A 48 6.86 2.87 -11.86
CA VAL A 48 6.47 3.09 -13.26
C VAL A 48 6.57 4.58 -13.62
N TRP A 49 6.03 5.46 -12.78
CA TRP A 49 6.06 6.90 -13.02
C TRP A 49 7.41 7.56 -12.73
N GLY A 50 8.08 7.13 -11.65
CA GLY A 50 9.33 7.71 -11.18
C GLY A 50 10.55 7.26 -11.97
N CYS A 51 10.54 6.03 -12.49
CA CYS A 51 11.72 5.42 -13.12
C CYS A 51 11.52 5.02 -14.57
N PHE A 52 10.40 4.37 -14.92
CA PHE A 52 10.19 3.90 -16.29
C PHE A 52 9.85 5.04 -17.26
N PHE A 53 8.93 5.93 -16.89
CA PHE A 53 8.51 7.02 -17.80
C PHE A 53 9.38 8.28 -17.74
N ARG A 54 10.17 8.47 -16.67
CA ARG A 54 11.02 9.68 -16.49
C ARG A 54 12.50 9.49 -16.86
N ALA A 55 12.88 8.32 -17.37
CA ALA A 55 14.16 7.98 -18.02
C ALA A 55 15.48 8.27 -17.26
N ALA A 56 15.45 8.81 -16.03
CA ALA A 56 16.64 9.13 -15.24
C ALA A 56 16.46 8.75 -13.77
N CYS A 57 16.17 7.48 -13.50
CA CYS A 57 16.10 6.95 -12.14
C CYS A 57 17.18 5.89 -11.96
N TYR A 58 18.04 6.10 -10.96
CA TYR A 58 18.80 5.03 -10.38
C TYR A 58 17.92 4.34 -9.32
N LEU A 59 17.56 3.09 -9.62
CA LEU A 59 16.55 2.33 -8.87
C LEU A 59 16.82 2.26 -7.36
N PRO A 60 18.05 2.00 -6.88
CA PRO A 60 18.30 1.95 -5.45
C PRO A 60 18.01 3.28 -4.72
N GLU A 61 18.45 4.42 -5.26
CA GLU A 61 18.25 5.74 -4.63
C GLU A 61 16.76 6.13 -4.63
N PHE A 62 16.05 5.87 -5.72
CA PHE A 62 14.61 6.08 -5.76
C PHE A 62 13.88 5.16 -4.76
N THR A 63 14.33 3.93 -4.61
CA THR A 63 13.77 2.99 -3.63
C THR A 63 13.95 3.52 -2.20
N GLU A 64 15.14 4.01 -1.86
CA GLU A 64 15.40 4.60 -0.54
C GLU A 64 14.53 5.85 -0.30
N GLU A 65 14.39 6.72 -1.29
CA GLU A 65 13.52 7.90 -1.21
C GLU A 65 12.05 7.50 -1.00
N LEU A 66 11.57 6.52 -1.77
CA LEU A 66 10.19 6.04 -1.67
C LEU A 66 9.92 5.41 -0.31
N LEU A 67 10.83 4.57 0.19
CA LEU A 67 10.76 3.98 1.53
C LEU A 67 10.75 5.06 2.61
N GLY A 68 11.59 6.09 2.48
CA GLY A 68 11.59 7.25 3.39
C GLY A 68 10.25 7.96 3.43
N ARG A 69 9.65 8.23 2.27
CA ARG A 69 8.31 8.85 2.16
C ARG A 69 7.21 7.98 2.75
N PHE A 70 7.20 6.68 2.48
CA PHE A 70 6.21 5.76 3.04
C PHE A 70 6.35 5.66 4.56
N THR A 71 7.58 5.60 5.07
CA THR A 71 7.87 5.54 6.51
C THR A 71 7.35 6.77 7.24
N GLN A 72 7.49 7.96 6.65
CA GLN A 72 6.94 9.19 7.22
C GLN A 72 5.40 9.19 7.27
N GLN A 73 4.77 8.48 6.34
CA GLN A 73 3.31 8.38 6.22
C GLN A 73 2.70 7.24 7.05
N LEU A 74 3.52 6.39 7.67
CA LEU A 74 3.09 5.33 8.60
C LEU A 74 2.83 5.84 10.02
N LYS A 75 3.09 7.12 10.30
CA LYS A 75 2.90 7.75 11.61
C LYS A 75 1.51 8.34 11.79
#